data_AF-A0A2G5SDZ8-F1
#
_entry.id   AF-A0A2G5SDZ8-F1
#
_cell.length_a   1.000
_cell.length_b   1.000
_cell.length_c   1.000
_cell.angle_alpha   90.00
_cell.angle_beta   90.00
_cell.angle_gamma   90.00
#
_symmetry.space_group_name_H-M   'P 1'
#
loop_
_entity.id
_entity.type
_entity.pdbx_description
1 polymer ?
#
loop_
_entity_poly.entity_id
_entity_poly.type
_entity_poly.pdbx_seq_one_letter_code
_entity_poly.pdbx_strand_id
1 'polypeptide(L)'
;MVYSFNYYRDRETTIFSITKHFYNAIRLFYLGLSFLVAYFIFEIKYFTLEEKFTSSSVPTDLIIMSLIGILLVIFVHTHHFILSVLAIQRFYLYFFWNTESFKDSTWFLKWTYFVFYGFHILFFISVKLMSENSQAFVSKVYSMAYPIYYIGLNMLLFSAALLYIPIFLSVRKLEHLVSAKFYKPHKYILNQTKLILAFKTLYCVFCIIDLISTPVTIQMSYLYCSKRNVQTLKFMFSKVFNGLKVEPFTLQNEATIMALS
;
A
#
# COMPACT_ATOMS: atom_id res chain seq x y z
N MET A 1 -5.40 6.95 -10.13
CA MET A 1 -5.15 7.14 -8.67
C MET A 1 -5.03 8.64 -8.41
N VAL A 2 -5.52 9.18 -7.29
CA VAL A 2 -5.52 10.65 -7.00
C VAL A 2 -4.14 11.30 -7.17
N TYR A 3 -3.07 10.58 -6.82
CA TYR A 3 -1.69 11.06 -6.95
C TYR A 3 -1.35 11.56 -8.36
N SER A 4 -1.77 10.87 -9.43
CA SER A 4 -1.43 11.29 -10.80
C SER A 4 -2.06 12.64 -11.17
N PHE A 5 -3.22 12.97 -10.61
CA PHE A 5 -3.88 14.25 -10.83
C PHE A 5 -3.21 15.41 -10.07
N ASN A 6 -2.53 15.09 -8.96
CA ASN A 6 -1.84 16.06 -8.12
C ASN A 6 -0.33 16.17 -8.42
N TYR A 7 0.20 15.35 -9.33
CA TYR A 7 1.63 15.18 -9.61
C TYR A 7 2.44 16.48 -9.70
N TYR A 8 2.05 17.41 -10.60
CA TYR A 8 2.79 18.66 -10.80
C TYR A 8 2.84 19.54 -9.55
N ARG A 9 1.85 19.43 -8.68
CA ARG A 9 1.73 20.26 -7.47
C ARG A 9 2.37 19.59 -6.26
N ASP A 10 2.34 18.26 -6.20
CA ASP A 10 3.04 17.49 -5.17
C ASP A 10 4.56 17.52 -5.39
N ARG A 11 5.04 17.76 -6.61
CA ARG A 11 6.47 17.87 -6.97
C ARG A 11 7.23 18.89 -6.14
N GLU A 12 6.57 19.97 -5.74
CA GLU A 12 7.17 21.06 -4.96
C GLU A 12 7.24 20.77 -3.45
N THR A 13 6.72 19.62 -3.00
CA THR A 13 6.70 19.26 -1.57
C THR A 13 7.98 18.54 -1.15
N THR A 14 8.44 18.78 0.07
CA THR A 14 9.61 18.10 0.64
C THR A 14 9.43 16.59 0.79
N ILE A 15 8.18 16.11 0.86
CA ILE A 15 7.82 14.69 0.94
C ILE A 15 7.57 14.04 -0.44
N PHE A 16 7.75 14.79 -1.53
CA PHE A 16 7.45 14.33 -2.89
C PHE A 16 8.14 13.01 -3.21
N SER A 17 9.42 12.91 -2.87
CA SER A 17 10.23 11.75 -3.24
C SER A 17 9.73 10.45 -2.60
N ILE A 18 9.34 10.51 -1.33
CA ILE A 18 8.74 9.40 -0.59
C ILE A 18 7.38 9.04 -1.18
N THR A 19 6.56 10.06 -1.45
CA THR A 19 5.20 9.88 -2.00
C THR A 19 5.24 9.28 -3.40
N LYS A 20 6.16 9.74 -4.25
CA LYS A 20 6.42 9.22 -5.59
C LYS A 20 6.89 7.77 -5.53
N HIS A 21 7.78 7.45 -4.59
CA HIS A 21 8.25 6.08 -4.38
C HIS A 21 7.09 5.16 -3.99
N PHE A 22 6.29 5.52 -2.98
CA PHE A 22 5.11 4.73 -2.59
C PHE A 22 4.10 4.58 -3.73
N TYR A 23 3.84 5.64 -4.50
CA TYR A 23 2.96 5.56 -5.66
C TYR A 23 3.45 4.53 -6.68
N ASN A 24 4.74 4.58 -7.04
CA ASN A 24 5.33 3.64 -7.99
C ASN A 24 5.33 2.21 -7.45
N ALA A 25 5.70 2.03 -6.17
CA ALA A 25 5.71 0.75 -5.48
C ALA A 25 4.32 0.11 -5.46
N ILE A 26 3.29 0.88 -5.08
CA ILE A 26 1.90 0.42 -5.05
C ILE A 26 1.39 0.08 -6.44
N ARG A 27 1.75 0.86 -7.48
CA ARG A 27 1.36 0.54 -8.86
C ARG A 27 1.93 -0.81 -9.29
N LEU A 28 3.20 -1.08 -8.97
CA LEU A 28 3.83 -2.37 -9.25
C LEU A 28 3.16 -3.51 -8.46
N PHE A 29 2.81 -3.26 -7.20
CA PHE A 29 2.09 -4.22 -6.37
C PHE A 29 0.75 -4.62 -6.97
N TYR A 30 -0.10 -3.66 -7.36
CA TYR A 30 -1.40 -3.98 -7.96
C TYR A 30 -1.27 -4.65 -9.32
N LEU A 31 -0.22 -4.35 -10.08
CA LEU A 31 0.07 -5.08 -11.32
C LEU A 31 0.33 -6.56 -11.02
N GLY A 32 1.23 -6.86 -10.06
CA GLY A 32 1.51 -8.24 -9.65
C GLY A 32 0.29 -8.95 -9.08
N LEU A 33 -0.50 -8.27 -8.24
CA LEU A 33 -1.75 -8.80 -7.71
C LEU A 33 -2.77 -9.12 -8.82
N SER A 34 -2.88 -8.25 -9.84
CA SER A 34 -3.77 -8.47 -10.99
C SER A 34 -3.36 -9.71 -11.79
N PHE A 35 -2.06 -9.94 -11.99
CA PHE A 35 -1.59 -11.18 -12.63
C PHE A 35 -1.95 -12.41 -11.81
N LEU A 36 -1.77 -12.34 -10.48
CA LEU A 36 -2.09 -13.45 -9.58
C LEU A 36 -3.59 -13.80 -9.58
N VAL A 37 -4.45 -12.79 -9.55
CA VAL A 37 -5.91 -12.97 -9.62
C VAL A 37 -6.35 -13.48 -10.99
N ALA A 38 -5.81 -12.92 -12.08
CA ALA A 38 -6.16 -13.36 -13.44
C ALA A 38 -5.80 -14.83 -13.66
N TYR A 39 -4.64 -15.27 -13.17
CA TYR A 39 -4.23 -16.67 -13.23
C TYR A 39 -5.15 -17.56 -12.38
N PHE A 40 -5.49 -17.16 -11.15
CA PHE A 40 -6.40 -17.94 -10.31
C PHE A 40 -7.78 -18.13 -10.95
N ILE A 41 -8.30 -17.10 -11.63
CA ILE A 41 -9.54 -17.19 -12.41
C ILE A 41 -9.38 -18.14 -13.61
N PHE A 42 -8.24 -18.10 -14.29
CA PHE A 42 -7.94 -19.00 -15.40
C PHE A 42 -7.91 -20.46 -14.94
N GLU A 43 -7.20 -20.76 -13.84
CA GLU A 43 -7.13 -22.10 -13.24
C GLU A 43 -8.52 -22.62 -12.84
N ILE A 44 -9.34 -21.79 -12.17
CA ILE A 44 -10.72 -22.19 -11.82
C ILE A 44 -11.52 -22.56 -13.08
N LYS A 45 -11.43 -21.75 -14.14
CA LYS A 45 -12.15 -22.03 -15.39
C LYS A 45 -11.63 -23.28 -16.07
N TYR A 46 -10.32 -23.45 -16.14
CA TYR A 46 -9.67 -24.62 -16.74
C TYR A 46 -10.06 -25.90 -16.00
N PHE A 47 -9.98 -25.89 -14.66
CA PHE A 47 -10.39 -27.01 -13.80
C PHE A 47 -11.88 -27.34 -13.92
N THR A 48 -12.75 -26.34 -14.08
CA THR A 48 -14.20 -26.55 -14.23
C THR A 48 -14.57 -27.09 -15.63
N LEU A 49 -13.74 -26.84 -16.65
CA LEU A 49 -14.01 -27.22 -18.05
C LEU A 49 -13.35 -28.54 -18.46
N GLU A 50 -12.20 -28.89 -17.90
CA GLU A 50 -11.50 -30.14 -18.21
C GLU A 50 -11.51 -31.08 -16.98
N GLU A 51 -12.37 -32.09 -17.02
CA GLU A 51 -12.51 -33.15 -16.01
C GLU A 51 -11.30 -34.12 -15.95
N LYS A 52 -10.07 -33.64 -16.16
CA LYS A 52 -8.88 -34.50 -16.26
C LYS A 52 -7.76 -34.08 -15.34
N PHE A 53 -7.65 -34.80 -14.22
CA PHE A 53 -6.42 -34.89 -13.43
C PHE A 53 -5.47 -35.89 -14.11
N THR A 54 -4.51 -35.42 -14.91
CA THR A 54 -3.33 -36.22 -15.26
C THR A 54 -2.15 -35.78 -14.41
N SER A 55 -1.85 -36.60 -13.40
CA SER A 55 -0.73 -36.46 -12.47
C SER A 55 0.62 -36.60 -13.18
N SER A 56 1.58 -35.70 -12.91
CA SER A 56 2.97 -36.07 -12.53
C SER A 56 4.02 -34.95 -12.67
N SER A 57 3.69 -33.77 -13.21
CA SER A 57 4.61 -32.62 -13.15
C SER A 57 3.99 -31.50 -12.32
N VAL A 58 4.76 -30.93 -11.38
CA VAL A 58 4.41 -29.62 -10.83
C VAL A 58 4.38 -28.68 -12.02
N PRO A 59 3.22 -28.11 -12.38
CA PRO A 59 3.14 -27.24 -13.55
C PRO A 59 4.15 -26.12 -13.35
N THR A 60 4.94 -25.82 -14.38
CA THR A 60 5.86 -24.67 -14.37
C THR A 60 5.13 -23.38 -13.94
N ASP A 61 3.84 -23.32 -14.22
CA ASP A 61 2.94 -22.23 -13.87
C ASP A 61 2.75 -22.09 -12.35
N LEU A 62 2.69 -23.19 -11.60
CA LEU A 62 2.59 -23.15 -10.13
C LEU A 62 3.85 -22.54 -9.49
N ILE A 63 5.03 -22.81 -10.07
CA ILE A 63 6.30 -22.25 -9.59
C ILE A 63 6.33 -20.74 -9.81
N ILE A 64 5.99 -20.27 -11.01
CA ILE A 64 5.95 -18.84 -11.33
C ILE A 64 4.98 -18.09 -10.40
N MET A 65 3.84 -18.70 -10.10
CA MET A 65 2.83 -18.15 -9.20
C MET A 65 3.31 -18.06 -7.76
N SER A 66 3.98 -19.09 -7.27
CA SER A 66 4.60 -19.07 -5.94
C SER A 66 5.63 -17.95 -5.82
N LEU A 67 6.42 -17.71 -6.88
CA LEU A 67 7.41 -16.63 -6.92
C LEU A 67 6.75 -15.25 -6.87
N ILE A 68 5.70 -15.02 -7.66
CA ILE A 68 4.95 -13.75 -7.62
C ILE A 68 4.35 -13.52 -6.23
N GLY A 69 3.73 -14.55 -5.65
CA GLY A 69 3.18 -14.49 -4.28
C GLY A 69 4.24 -14.12 -3.25
N ILE A 70 5.40 -14.77 -3.28
CA ILE A 70 6.53 -14.47 -2.39
C ILE A 70 7.00 -13.02 -2.56
N LEU A 71 7.13 -12.52 -3.78
CA LEU A 71 7.55 -11.14 -4.04
C LEU A 71 6.56 -10.11 -3.46
N LEU A 72 5.25 -10.37 -3.54
CA LEU A 72 4.23 -9.52 -2.95
C LEU A 72 4.25 -9.55 -1.42
N VAL A 73 4.55 -10.70 -0.80
CA VAL A 73 4.71 -10.81 0.66
C VAL A 73 5.94 -10.04 1.13
N ILE A 74 7.09 -10.18 0.45
CA ILE A 74 8.31 -9.42 0.76
C ILE A 74 8.05 -7.92 0.65
N PHE A 75 7.29 -7.50 -0.38
CA PHE A 75 6.88 -6.11 -0.53
C PHE A 75 6.13 -5.59 0.71
N VAL A 76 5.17 -6.35 1.22
CA VAL A 76 4.39 -5.97 2.42
C VAL A 76 5.28 -5.83 3.64
N HIS A 77 6.16 -6.82 3.88
CA HIS A 77 7.12 -6.79 4.99
C HIS A 77 8.04 -5.56 4.92
N THR A 78 8.54 -5.27 3.73
CA THR A 78 9.39 -4.09 3.48
C THR A 78 8.62 -2.80 3.81
N HIS A 79 7.35 -2.70 3.42
CA HIS A 79 6.52 -1.53 3.73
C HIS A 79 6.15 -1.42 5.21
N HIS A 80 5.95 -2.52 5.93
CA HIS A 80 5.78 -2.50 7.38
C HIS A 80 6.98 -1.86 8.07
N PHE A 81 8.18 -2.27 7.66
CA PHE A 81 9.41 -1.68 8.18
C PHE A 81 9.57 -0.20 7.81
N ILE A 82 9.38 0.16 6.53
CA ILE A 82 9.48 1.56 6.07
C ILE A 82 8.48 2.45 6.83
N LEU A 83 7.23 2.02 6.98
CA LEU A 83 6.21 2.78 7.70
C LEU A 83 6.57 2.96 9.18
N SER A 84 7.18 1.94 9.80
CA SER A 84 7.66 2.01 11.18
C SER A 84 8.78 3.04 11.33
N VAL A 85 9.78 2.99 10.45
CA VAL A 85 10.90 3.95 10.46
C VAL A 85 10.42 5.37 10.18
N LEU A 86 9.51 5.57 9.23
CA LEU A 86 8.92 6.89 8.95
C LEU A 86 8.13 7.44 10.14
N ALA A 87 7.42 6.58 10.90
CA ALA A 87 6.71 7.00 12.11
C ALA A 87 7.70 7.44 13.21
N ILE A 88 8.75 6.66 13.43
CA ILE A 88 9.84 7.00 14.37
C ILE A 88 10.52 8.31 13.95
N GLN A 89 10.87 8.45 12.67
CA GLN A 89 11.49 9.66 12.13
C GLN A 89 10.62 10.89 12.38
N ARG A 90 9.30 10.80 12.11
CA ARG A 90 8.35 11.90 12.35
C ARG A 90 8.25 12.26 13.82
N PHE A 91 8.27 11.26 14.70
CA PHE A 91 8.28 11.49 16.15
C PHE A 91 9.54 12.26 16.58
N TYR A 92 10.72 11.82 16.14
CA TYR A 92 11.98 12.48 16.47
C TYR A 92 12.04 13.90 15.93
N LEU A 93 11.70 14.12 14.66
CA LEU A 93 11.68 15.46 14.06
C LEU A 93 10.74 16.42 14.78
N TYR A 94 9.61 15.92 15.29
CA TYR A 94 8.62 16.76 15.97
C TYR A 94 9.08 17.18 17.37
N PHE A 95 9.63 16.25 18.16
CA PHE A 95 9.99 16.50 19.56
C PHE A 95 11.45 16.93 19.77
N PHE A 96 12.33 16.60 18.83
CA PHE A 96 13.77 16.85 18.90
C PHE A 96 14.19 17.62 17.64
N TRP A 97 14.13 18.95 17.74
CA TRP A 97 14.30 19.92 16.65
C TRP A 97 15.66 19.86 15.90
N ASN A 98 16.67 19.15 16.42
CA ASN A 98 18.05 19.21 15.91
C ASN A 98 18.43 18.17 14.84
N THR A 99 17.47 17.43 14.25
CA THR A 99 17.78 16.43 13.22
C THR A 99 17.47 16.93 11.81
N GLU A 100 18.14 17.98 11.33
CA GLU A 100 18.05 18.42 9.92
C GLU A 100 18.69 17.43 8.93
N SER A 101 19.39 16.41 9.40
CA SER A 101 20.23 15.50 8.59
C SER A 101 19.48 14.45 7.76
N PHE A 102 18.14 14.37 7.83
CA PHE A 102 17.38 13.31 7.15
C PHE A 102 16.70 13.75 5.84
N LYS A 103 17.32 14.69 5.11
CA LYS A 103 16.77 15.24 3.85
C LYS A 103 16.71 14.22 2.70
N ASP A 104 17.50 13.14 2.73
CA ASP A 104 17.58 12.17 1.62
C ASP A 104 16.94 10.80 1.92
N SER A 105 15.62 10.79 2.04
CA SER A 105 14.86 9.56 2.28
C SER A 105 14.93 8.54 1.12
N THR A 106 15.41 8.92 -0.07
CA THR A 106 15.45 8.03 -1.24
C THR A 106 16.48 6.92 -1.12
N TRP A 107 17.66 7.27 -0.59
CA TRP A 107 18.75 6.34 -0.36
C TRP A 107 18.35 5.30 0.68
N PHE A 108 17.75 5.75 1.79
CA PHE A 108 17.19 4.89 2.82
C PHE A 108 16.16 3.89 2.25
N LEU A 109 15.23 4.36 1.40
CA LEU A 109 14.25 3.49 0.76
C LEU A 109 14.94 2.43 -0.10
N LYS A 110 15.85 2.80 -1.01
CA LYS A 110 16.57 1.84 -1.86
C LYS A 110 17.32 0.77 -1.06
N TRP A 111 18.04 1.18 -0.03
CA TRP A 111 18.76 0.26 0.85
C TRP A 111 17.84 -0.67 1.62
N THR A 112 16.70 -0.17 2.09
CA THR A 112 15.70 -0.99 2.78
C THR A 112 15.20 -2.11 1.87
N TYR A 113 14.85 -1.81 0.61
CA TYR A 113 14.45 -2.85 -0.34
C TYR A 113 15.60 -3.83 -0.62
N PHE A 114 16.81 -3.33 -0.85
CA PHE A 114 17.96 -4.18 -1.12
C PHE A 114 18.21 -5.18 0.02
N VAL A 115 18.21 -4.70 1.27
CA VAL A 115 18.40 -5.55 2.46
C VAL A 115 17.26 -6.54 2.63
N PHE A 116 16.00 -6.09 2.55
CA PHE A 116 14.85 -6.98 2.75
C PHE A 116 14.75 -8.05 1.67
N TYR A 117 14.86 -7.68 0.39
CA TYR A 117 14.83 -8.65 -0.71
C TYR A 117 16.04 -9.59 -0.65
N GLY A 118 17.24 -9.07 -0.41
CA GLY A 118 18.45 -9.87 -0.26
C GLY A 118 18.36 -10.88 0.88
N PHE A 119 17.88 -10.46 2.05
CA PHE A 119 17.70 -11.35 3.21
C PHE A 119 16.67 -12.44 2.95
N HIS A 120 15.54 -12.12 2.31
CA HIS A 120 14.54 -13.15 1.97
C HIS A 120 15.05 -14.11 0.89
N ILE A 121 15.75 -13.64 -0.15
CA ILE A 121 16.37 -14.50 -1.16
C ILE A 121 17.36 -15.46 -0.49
N LEU A 122 18.25 -14.95 0.36
CA LEU A 122 19.20 -15.78 1.10
C LEU A 122 18.49 -16.79 2.01
N PHE A 123 17.42 -16.37 2.69
CA PHE A 123 16.60 -17.24 3.53
C PHE A 123 15.97 -18.38 2.71
N PHE A 124 15.31 -18.09 1.59
CA PHE A 124 14.69 -19.11 0.75
C PHE A 124 15.71 -20.07 0.13
N ILE A 125 16.88 -19.58 -0.31
CA ILE A 125 17.98 -20.42 -0.77
C ILE A 125 18.46 -21.34 0.35
N SER A 126 18.68 -20.79 1.56
CA SER A 126 19.14 -21.57 2.71
C SER A 126 18.14 -22.65 3.11
N VAL A 127 16.85 -22.34 3.11
CA VAL A 127 15.78 -23.31 3.38
C VAL A 127 15.73 -24.39 2.29
N LYS A 128 15.91 -24.02 1.02
CA LYS A 128 15.93 -24.98 -0.08
C LYS A 128 17.13 -25.93 0.00
N LEU A 129 18.32 -25.44 0.32
CA LEU A 129 19.50 -26.28 0.54
C LEU A 129 19.32 -27.23 1.73
N MET A 130 18.74 -26.74 2.84
CA MET A 130 18.46 -27.57 4.03
C MET A 130 17.33 -28.58 3.81
N SER A 131 16.42 -28.31 2.87
CA SER A 131 15.31 -29.21 2.49
C SER A 131 15.79 -30.56 1.99
N GLU A 132 16.96 -30.61 1.35
CA GLU A 132 17.55 -31.86 0.85
C GLU A 132 17.99 -32.77 2.00
N ASN A 133 18.34 -32.18 3.15
CA ASN A 133 18.86 -32.90 4.31
C ASN A 133 17.80 -33.22 5.38
N SER A 134 16.80 -32.35 5.58
CA SER A 134 15.79 -32.57 6.61
C SER A 134 14.47 -31.83 6.33
N GLN A 135 13.45 -32.59 5.92
CA GLN A 135 12.10 -32.05 5.73
C GLN A 135 11.46 -31.59 7.05
N ALA A 136 11.80 -32.24 8.17
CA ALA A 136 11.35 -31.84 9.50
C ALA A 136 11.87 -30.44 9.90
N PHE A 137 13.14 -30.14 9.56
CA PHE A 137 13.70 -28.80 9.76
C PHE A 137 12.94 -27.74 8.96
N VAL A 138 12.71 -27.98 7.67
CA VAL A 138 11.97 -27.06 6.80
C VAL A 138 10.57 -26.79 7.33
N SER A 139 9.86 -27.84 7.72
CA SER A 139 8.52 -27.73 8.33
C SER A 139 8.56 -26.84 9.59
N LYS A 140 9.55 -27.02 10.46
CA LYS A 140 9.71 -26.20 11.67
C LYS A 140 10.02 -24.74 11.35
N VAL A 141 10.85 -24.47 10.33
CA VAL A 141 11.16 -23.09 9.90
C VAL A 141 9.89 -22.38 9.42
N TYR A 142 9.08 -23.02 8.58
CA TYR A 142 7.84 -22.42 8.07
C TYR A 142 6.71 -22.34 9.10
N SER A 143 6.61 -23.32 10.01
CA SER A 143 5.53 -23.35 11.02
C SER A 143 5.81 -22.52 12.27
N MET A 144 7.09 -22.27 12.61
CA MET A 144 7.47 -21.52 13.81
C MET A 144 8.26 -20.26 13.50
N ALA A 145 9.44 -20.40 12.88
CA ALA A 145 10.39 -19.27 12.76
C ALA A 145 9.84 -18.13 11.90
N TYR A 146 9.25 -18.46 10.75
CA TYR A 146 8.69 -17.45 9.84
C TYR A 146 7.48 -16.71 10.44
N PRO A 147 6.50 -17.39 11.08
CA PRO A 147 5.44 -16.71 11.83
C PRO A 147 5.95 -15.82 12.96
N ILE A 148 6.97 -16.24 13.73
CA ILE A 148 7.56 -15.41 14.79
C ILE A 148 8.14 -14.13 14.21
N TYR A 149 8.89 -14.23 13.11
CA TYR A 149 9.42 -13.06 12.39
C TYR A 149 8.29 -12.13 11.92
N TYR A 150 7.24 -12.69 11.32
CA TYR A 150 6.08 -11.94 10.84
C TYR A 150 5.35 -11.22 11.98
N ILE A 151 5.11 -11.90 13.10
CA ILE A 151 4.52 -11.31 14.31
C ILE A 151 5.41 -10.18 14.83
N GLY A 152 6.73 -10.40 14.90
CA GLY A 152 7.70 -9.39 15.33
C GLY A 152 7.64 -8.11 14.48
N LEU A 153 7.59 -8.24 13.15
CA LEU A 153 7.42 -7.09 12.25
C LEU A 153 6.11 -6.33 12.47
N ASN A 154 5.01 -7.06 12.71
CA ASN A 154 3.72 -6.43 13.00
C ASN A 154 3.74 -5.72 14.35
N MET A 155 4.34 -6.32 15.39
CA MET A 155 4.51 -5.68 16.71
C MET A 155 5.36 -4.42 16.64
N LEU A 156 6.44 -4.43 15.84
CA LEU A 156 7.26 -3.25 15.57
C LEU A 156 6.41 -2.11 14.98
N LEU A 157 5.59 -2.45 13.98
CA LEU A 157 4.72 -1.50 13.31
C LEU A 157 3.61 -0.94 14.20
N PHE A 158 2.99 -1.78 15.03
CA PHE A 158 2.04 -1.31 16.05
C PHE A 158 2.70 -0.36 17.04
N SER A 159 3.88 -0.71 17.53
CA SER A 159 4.65 0.12 18.46
C SER A 159 5.01 1.47 17.83
N ALA A 160 5.45 1.47 16.57
CA ALA A 160 5.74 2.68 15.83
C ALA A 160 4.49 3.52 15.57
N ALA A 161 3.34 2.90 15.34
CA ALA A 161 2.07 3.59 15.17
C ALA A 161 1.62 4.31 16.46
N LEU A 162 1.92 3.76 17.64
CA LEU A 162 1.63 4.42 18.92
C LEU A 162 2.39 5.74 19.09
N LEU A 163 3.56 5.91 18.46
CA LEU A 163 4.32 7.17 18.47
C LEU A 163 3.58 8.33 17.82
N TYR A 164 2.52 8.08 17.03
CA TYR A 164 1.67 9.15 16.53
C TYR A 164 0.74 9.75 17.60
N ILE A 165 0.45 9.04 18.69
CA ILE A 165 -0.36 9.54 19.80
C ILE A 165 0.28 10.77 20.46
N PRO A 166 1.55 10.75 20.91
CA PRO A 166 2.18 11.93 21.49
C PRO A 166 2.29 13.09 20.48
N ILE A 167 2.64 12.82 19.21
CA ILE A 167 2.65 13.85 18.13
C ILE A 167 1.27 14.50 18.01
N PHE A 168 0.21 13.71 18.12
CA PHE A 168 -1.14 14.25 18.06
C PHE A 168 -1.49 15.13 19.25
N LEU A 169 -1.16 14.70 20.46
CA LEU A 169 -1.43 15.45 21.69
C LEU A 169 -0.70 16.81 21.70
N SER A 170 0.55 16.84 21.24
CA SER A 170 1.33 18.09 21.13
C SER A 170 0.77 19.03 20.05
N VAL A 171 0.41 18.50 18.88
CA VAL A 171 -0.18 19.30 17.80
C VAL A 171 -1.54 19.90 18.22
N ARG A 172 -2.36 19.18 19.00
CA ARG A 172 -3.61 19.71 19.55
C ARG A 172 -3.40 20.90 20.49
N LYS A 173 -2.34 20.90 21.29
CA LYS A 173 -2.01 22.03 22.17
C LYS A 173 -1.71 23.31 21.37
N LEU A 174 -1.25 23.18 20.13
CA LEU A 174 -0.93 24.28 19.21
C LEU A 174 -2.14 24.74 18.36
N GLU A 175 -3.33 24.15 18.51
CA GLU A 175 -4.51 24.47 17.70
C GLU A 175 -5.04 25.91 17.92
N HIS A 176 -4.67 26.53 19.04
CA HIS A 176 -5.05 27.92 19.35
C HIS A 176 -4.39 28.97 18.45
N LEU A 177 -3.32 28.61 17.73
CA LEU A 177 -2.62 29.53 16.83
C LEU A 177 -3.44 29.82 15.56
N VAL A 178 -3.48 31.10 15.16
CA VAL A 178 -4.30 31.60 14.04
C VAL A 178 -4.03 30.83 12.73
N SER A 179 -2.77 30.54 12.41
CA SER A 179 -2.37 29.75 11.23
C SER A 179 -2.86 28.29 11.27
N ALA A 180 -2.92 27.67 12.46
CA ALA A 180 -3.43 26.31 12.66
C ALA A 180 -4.95 26.23 12.52
N LYS A 181 -5.67 27.31 12.85
CA LYS A 181 -7.13 27.44 12.73
C LYS A 181 -7.61 27.45 11.27
N PHE A 182 -6.85 28.06 10.37
CA PHE A 182 -7.21 28.20 8.95
C PHE A 182 -6.91 26.95 8.11
N TYR A 183 -5.74 26.31 8.29
CA TYR A 183 -5.33 25.16 7.45
C TYR A 183 -5.64 23.78 8.06
N LYS A 184 -5.89 23.68 9.38
CA LYS A 184 -6.14 22.44 10.15
C LYS A 184 -5.29 21.21 9.73
N PRO A 185 -3.97 21.34 9.53
CA PRO A 185 -3.12 20.22 9.09
C PRO A 185 -3.12 19.06 10.09
N HIS A 186 -3.31 19.37 11.38
CA HIS A 186 -3.45 18.43 12.47
C HIS A 186 -4.55 17.38 12.27
N LYS A 187 -5.66 17.75 11.63
CA LYS A 187 -6.84 16.88 11.49
C LYS A 187 -6.60 15.78 10.45
N TYR A 188 -5.81 16.09 9.42
CA TYR A 188 -5.51 15.18 8.32
C TYR A 188 -4.35 14.23 8.65
N ILE A 189 -3.30 14.73 9.31
CA ILE A 189 -2.21 13.89 9.84
C ILE A 189 -2.78 12.92 10.89
N LEU A 190 -3.67 13.41 11.77
CA LEU A 190 -4.37 12.56 12.74
C LEU A 190 -5.26 11.52 12.07
N ASN A 191 -6.12 11.91 11.12
CA ASN A 191 -7.02 10.96 10.46
C ASN A 191 -6.23 9.91 9.67
N GLN A 192 -5.11 10.27 9.04
CA GLN A 192 -4.17 9.30 8.46
C GLN A 192 -3.74 8.27 9.52
N THR A 193 -3.25 8.73 10.68
CA THR A 193 -2.72 7.83 11.72
C THR A 193 -3.78 6.99 12.41
N LYS A 194 -4.98 7.53 12.65
CA LYS A 194 -6.14 6.78 13.15
C LYS A 194 -6.59 5.72 12.17
N LEU A 195 -6.56 6.04 10.87
CA LEU A 195 -6.91 5.11 9.81
C LEU A 195 -5.88 3.99 9.71
N ILE A 196 -4.58 4.30 9.72
CA ILE A 196 -3.52 3.27 9.78
C ILE A 196 -3.69 2.36 11.00
N LEU A 197 -3.96 2.93 12.18
CA LEU A 197 -4.12 2.16 13.41
C LEU A 197 -5.38 1.27 13.34
N ALA A 198 -6.54 1.83 12.99
CA ALA A 198 -7.79 1.08 12.88
C ALA A 198 -7.73 -0.02 11.79
N PHE A 199 -7.12 0.28 10.64
CA PHE A 199 -6.93 -0.68 9.56
C PHE A 199 -5.84 -1.72 9.84
N LYS A 200 -5.04 -1.60 10.90
CA LYS A 200 -4.11 -2.65 11.30
C LYS A 200 -4.61 -3.47 12.48
N THR A 201 -5.27 -2.84 13.46
CA THR A 201 -5.78 -3.54 14.67
C THR A 201 -6.87 -4.56 14.37
N LEU A 202 -7.67 -4.38 13.32
CA LEU A 202 -8.76 -5.29 12.95
C LEU A 202 -8.30 -6.60 12.26
N TYR A 203 -7.03 -6.69 11.81
CA TYR A 203 -6.64 -7.67 10.78
C TYR A 203 -5.45 -8.55 11.15
N CYS A 204 -5.03 -8.53 12.42
CA CYS A 204 -4.00 -9.42 12.99
C CYS A 204 -4.34 -10.93 12.87
N VAL A 205 -5.54 -11.28 12.39
CA VAL A 205 -6.08 -12.65 12.37
C VAL A 205 -5.98 -13.34 10.99
N PHE A 206 -5.78 -12.62 9.87
CA PHE A 206 -5.80 -13.23 8.52
C PHE A 206 -4.69 -12.74 7.57
N CYS A 207 -3.75 -13.61 7.19
CA CYS A 207 -2.59 -13.29 6.33
C CYS A 207 -2.95 -12.77 4.92
N ILE A 208 -4.02 -13.28 4.30
CA ILE A 208 -4.46 -12.82 2.96
C ILE A 208 -4.97 -11.38 3.01
N ILE A 209 -5.59 -11.01 4.13
CA ILE A 209 -6.10 -9.65 4.32
C ILE A 209 -4.93 -8.68 4.51
N ASP A 210 -3.85 -9.09 5.17
CA ASP A 210 -2.66 -8.24 5.34
C ASP A 210 -2.04 -7.84 3.99
N LEU A 211 -1.98 -8.79 3.05
CA LEU A 211 -1.44 -8.59 1.71
C LEU A 211 -2.11 -7.42 0.97
N ILE A 212 -3.44 -7.35 1.03
CA ILE A 212 -4.22 -6.28 0.37
C ILE A 212 -4.29 -5.03 1.25
N SER A 213 -4.29 -5.18 2.58
CA SER A 213 -4.48 -4.07 3.51
C SER A 213 -3.34 -3.05 3.48
N THR A 214 -2.10 -3.48 3.30
CA THR A 214 -0.93 -2.60 3.33
C THR A 214 -0.92 -1.56 2.21
N PRO A 215 -1.03 -1.93 0.91
CA PRO A 215 -1.12 -0.93 -0.16
C PRO A 215 -2.36 -0.05 -0.03
N VAL A 216 -3.50 -0.59 0.43
CA VAL A 216 -4.72 0.18 0.71
C VAL A 216 -4.47 1.20 1.82
N THR A 217 -3.81 0.79 2.91
CA THR A 217 -3.46 1.67 4.02
C THR A 217 -2.56 2.81 3.58
N ILE A 218 -1.57 2.54 2.70
CA ILE A 218 -0.69 3.58 2.15
C ILE A 218 -1.48 4.54 1.23
N GLN A 219 -2.37 4.03 0.38
CA GLN A 219 -3.22 4.87 -0.47
C GLN A 219 -4.18 5.73 0.35
N MET A 220 -4.90 5.13 1.29
CA MET A 220 -5.83 5.84 2.17
C MET A 220 -5.10 6.86 3.02
N SER A 221 -3.90 6.52 3.48
CA SER A 221 -3.01 7.48 4.13
C SER A 221 -2.75 8.70 3.25
N TYR A 222 -2.32 8.52 2.00
CA TYR A 222 -2.10 9.64 1.07
C TYR A 222 -3.39 10.44 0.80
N LEU A 223 -4.54 9.78 0.66
CA LEU A 223 -5.82 10.43 0.41
C LEU A 223 -6.28 11.30 1.58
N TYR A 224 -6.23 10.76 2.79
CA TYR A 224 -6.72 11.42 4.00
C TYR A 224 -5.68 12.33 4.66
N CYS A 225 -4.43 12.36 4.16
CA CYS A 225 -3.38 13.30 4.55
C CYS A 225 -3.65 14.75 4.17
N SER A 226 -4.51 15.00 3.19
CA SER A 226 -4.66 16.34 2.62
C SER A 226 -6.10 16.61 2.26
N LYS A 227 -6.66 17.72 2.77
CA LYS A 227 -7.97 18.25 2.35
C LYS A 227 -8.09 18.28 0.83
N ARG A 228 -6.99 18.65 0.18
CA ARG A 228 -6.87 18.73 -1.27
C ARG A 228 -7.04 17.37 -1.94
N ASN A 229 -6.39 16.33 -1.42
CA ASN A 229 -6.47 14.98 -1.98
C ASN A 229 -7.89 14.42 -1.84
N VAL A 230 -8.56 14.68 -0.71
CA VAL A 230 -9.98 14.35 -0.52
C VAL A 230 -10.88 15.11 -1.50
N GLN A 231 -10.61 16.40 -1.76
CA GLN A 231 -11.35 17.19 -2.75
C GLN A 231 -11.15 16.66 -4.18
N THR A 232 -9.91 16.34 -4.57
CA THR A 232 -9.61 15.72 -5.85
C THR A 232 -10.32 14.36 -6.00
N LEU A 233 -10.36 13.55 -4.94
CA LEU A 233 -11.09 12.29 -4.92
C LEU A 233 -12.59 12.50 -5.16
N LYS A 234 -13.21 13.43 -4.44
CA LYS A 234 -14.62 13.81 -4.63
C LYS A 234 -14.92 14.30 -6.05
N PHE A 235 -14.03 15.12 -6.60
CA PHE A 235 -14.15 15.61 -7.98
C PHE A 235 -14.09 14.46 -8.99
N MET A 236 -13.12 13.55 -8.86
CA MET A 236 -13.04 12.39 -9.76
C MET A 236 -14.26 11.47 -9.63
N PHE A 237 -14.72 11.19 -8.42
CA PHE A 237 -15.96 10.42 -8.22
C PHE A 237 -17.16 11.12 -8.85
N SER A 238 -17.34 12.42 -8.62
CA SER A 238 -18.41 13.19 -9.24
C SER A 238 -18.33 13.15 -10.77
N LYS A 239 -17.14 13.21 -11.36
CA LYS A 239 -16.97 13.09 -12.82
C LYS A 239 -17.33 11.70 -13.35
N VAL A 240 -17.00 10.63 -12.62
CA VAL A 240 -17.39 9.26 -12.97
C VAL A 240 -18.91 9.08 -12.88
N PHE A 241 -19.53 9.52 -11.77
CA PHE A 241 -20.98 9.40 -11.57
C PHE A 241 -21.79 10.31 -12.49
N ASN A 242 -21.31 11.54 -12.77
CA ASN A 242 -22.00 12.47 -13.67
C ASN A 242 -21.70 12.19 -15.15
N GLY A 243 -20.55 11.60 -15.49
CA GLY A 243 -20.25 11.14 -16.85
C GLY A 243 -21.03 9.89 -17.27
N LEU A 244 -21.70 9.23 -16.31
CA LEU A 244 -22.68 8.17 -16.56
C LEU A 244 -24.09 8.70 -16.83
N LYS A 245 -24.36 10.00 -16.57
CA LYS A 245 -25.50 10.69 -17.17
C LYS A 245 -25.09 11.13 -18.57
N VAL A 246 -25.20 10.19 -19.51
CA VAL A 246 -25.38 10.58 -20.91
C VAL A 246 -26.70 11.34 -20.95
N GLU A 247 -26.65 12.66 -21.11
CA GLU A 247 -27.84 13.39 -21.52
C GLU A 247 -28.33 12.74 -22.81
N PRO A 248 -29.59 12.27 -22.90
CA PRO A 248 -30.11 11.84 -24.18
C PRO A 248 -30.00 13.06 -25.10
N PHE A 249 -29.26 12.88 -26.18
CA PHE A 249 -29.17 13.86 -27.25
C PHE A 249 -30.61 14.08 -27.74
N THR A 250 -31.28 15.11 -27.22
CA THR A 250 -32.59 15.52 -27.71
C THR A 250 -32.35 16.01 -29.13
N LEU A 251 -32.60 15.12 -30.10
CA LEU A 251 -32.90 15.47 -31.49
C LEU A 251 -34.18 16.32 -31.47
N GLN A 252 -34.03 17.58 -31.08
CA GLN A 252 -35.07 18.58 -31.15
C GLN A 252 -34.47 19.83 -31.77
N ASN A 253 -34.04 19.69 -33.03
CA ASN A 253 -33.80 20.82 -33.93
C ASN A 253 -33.81 20.46 -35.44
N GLU A 254 -34.17 19.23 -35.84
CA GLU A 254 -34.36 18.91 -37.26
C GLU A 254 -35.79 19.20 -37.78
N ALA A 255 -36.77 19.45 -36.90
CA ALA A 255 -38.13 19.79 -37.32
C ALA A 255 -38.34 21.29 -37.64
N THR A 256 -37.40 22.17 -37.28
CA THR A 256 -37.53 23.63 -37.51
C THR A 256 -36.87 24.09 -38.81
N ILE A 257 -35.98 23.28 -39.40
CA ILE A 257 -35.26 23.62 -40.64
C ILE A 257 -36.03 23.18 -41.90
N MET A 258 -36.94 22.19 -41.82
CA MET A 258 -37.81 21.79 -42.93
C MET A 258 -39.10 22.62 -43.08
N ALA A 259 -39.31 23.65 -42.24
CA ALA A 259 -40.44 24.58 -42.39
C ALA A 259 -40.05 25.88 -43.12
N LEU A 260 -38.81 25.99 -43.61
CA LEU A 260 -38.29 27.19 -44.29
C LEU A 260 -37.53 26.88 -45.60
N SER A 261 -37.80 25.73 -46.23
CA SER A 261 -37.35 25.41 -47.59
C SER A 261 -38.51 25.05 -48.49
#